data_AF-A0A2U3DX87-F1
#
_entry.id   AF-A0A2U3DX87-F1
#
_cell.length_a   1.000
_cell.length_b   1.000
_cell.length_c   1.000
_cell.angle_alpha   90.00
_cell.angle_beta   90.00
_cell.angle_gamma   90.00
#
_symmetry.space_group_name_H-M   'P 1'
#
loop_
_entity.id
_entity.type
_entity.pdbx_description
1 polymer ?
#
loop_
_entity_poly.entity_id
_entity_poly.type
_entity_poly.pdbx_seq_one_letter_code
_entity_poly.pdbx_strand_id
1 'polypeptide(L)'
;MTQDAPAGNGHALQRMRANDADINASACALCNGLVDAVPLDHGHRLTLLRRQAAQGCRTCELVSDAVLAINQEEEPSENLRVGWDTMRIRGLRVVVGADVTGLFLFGIDLYSPDDGDDKSLPWRMATECERPIAISGDTSSDEALGTLVRWIDDCSQHHSCKGSAPTPLPTRLVDVKDAGNIRLHCTAPGETGTYACLSHCWGTCQTLQTTTANLGQHRDTIPWHDVPNVLRDAIAMVRKLGIRYLWADSLCIVQDSESDWRRESASMANVYANSTITIAASLASGDAEPLFATAPVAHLAKTLHAHGVYARKTLAHGHGAQPLPLMSRAWVLQERLLSPRVVHFTPEELVWECMEALRCECGCIRSLWSPGHVPFDKDLLSAGVLRGAPSRAAVRERWRRLVQEYSRLELSLDRDRLPAVAGAARRVKDFAGGRGYLAGLWRDGLMGDLLWERKGDGATRRLEGIPSWSWASLWAEVLYDEAMATEELGVVLEASCDLLRDDDEFGEVHGGTVRLSVLTGTVSIRRPPDGDLPSVSLHAGGTSRRCGDEDLVLDGDGQLSGADSSFLCAKMALRRSVYRTGSDQEVWLVLTPVDGQEGVFQRVGLLRTDVGDADESGGEPPEAEVVAII
;
A
#
# COMPACT_ATOMS: atom_id res chain seq x y z
N MET A 1 45.78 39.36 -31.01
CA MET A 1 45.09 40.44 -30.29
C MET A 1 43.96 39.79 -29.51
N THR A 2 44.22 39.30 -28.29
CA THR A 2 43.93 39.98 -27.01
C THR A 2 42.43 40.30 -26.90
N GLN A 3 41.65 39.42 -26.27
CA GLN A 3 41.28 39.42 -24.83
C GLN A 3 40.61 40.73 -24.39
N ASP A 4 39.32 40.63 -24.05
CA ASP A 4 38.69 41.38 -22.97
C ASP A 4 37.67 40.46 -22.27
N ALA A 5 37.89 40.24 -20.98
CA ALA A 5 36.95 39.61 -20.06
C ALA A 5 36.51 40.67 -19.05
N PRO A 6 35.21 40.82 -18.72
CA PRO A 6 34.81 41.61 -17.57
C PRO A 6 34.81 40.74 -16.30
N ALA A 7 35.44 41.30 -15.27
CA ALA A 7 35.51 40.78 -13.92
C ALA A 7 34.12 40.69 -13.26
N GLY A 8 33.91 39.65 -12.45
CA GLY A 8 32.67 39.51 -11.67
C GLY A 8 32.54 38.28 -10.78
N ASN A 9 33.63 37.68 -10.26
CA ASN A 9 33.56 36.51 -9.35
C ASN A 9 34.08 36.76 -7.92
N GLY A 10 34.36 38.01 -7.54
CA GLY A 10 34.85 38.35 -6.20
C GLY A 10 33.78 38.36 -5.10
N HIS A 11 32.52 38.68 -5.44
CA HIS A 11 31.46 38.88 -4.45
C HIS A 11 30.73 37.59 -4.03
N ALA A 12 30.71 36.55 -4.86
CA ALA A 12 30.07 35.26 -4.53
C ALA A 12 30.92 34.44 -3.55
N LEU A 13 32.25 34.39 -3.76
CA LEU A 13 33.19 33.66 -2.89
C LEU A 13 33.40 34.33 -1.52
N GLN A 14 33.31 35.65 -1.42
CA GLN A 14 33.32 36.35 -0.13
C GLN A 14 31.98 36.21 0.64
N ARG A 15 30.84 36.10 -0.07
CA ARG A 15 29.54 35.81 0.55
C ARG A 15 29.42 34.35 1.04
N MET A 16 30.08 33.40 0.37
CA MET A 16 30.16 32.00 0.80
C MET A 16 30.97 31.81 2.10
N ARG A 17 32.06 32.56 2.30
CA ARG A 17 32.90 32.44 3.52
C ARG A 17 32.29 33.05 4.79
N ALA A 18 31.31 33.95 4.65
CA ALA A 18 30.67 34.59 5.80
C ALA A 18 29.66 33.66 6.51
N ASN A 19 28.92 32.82 5.75
CA ASN A 19 27.95 31.88 6.32
C ASN A 19 28.64 30.71 7.07
N ASP A 20 29.80 30.23 6.60
CA ASP A 20 30.54 29.15 7.27
C ASP A 20 31.18 29.57 8.61
N ALA A 21 31.41 30.87 8.81
CA ALA A 21 31.98 31.41 10.03
C ALA A 21 30.95 31.57 11.17
N ASP A 22 29.71 31.97 10.85
CA ASP A 22 28.64 32.14 11.85
C ASP A 22 27.98 30.82 12.28
N ILE A 23 27.86 29.82 11.38
CA ILE A 23 27.37 28.48 11.73
C ILE A 23 28.35 27.76 12.68
N ASN A 24 29.67 27.95 12.48
CA ASN A 24 30.70 27.36 13.34
C ASN A 24 30.92 28.13 14.66
N ALA A 25 30.55 29.41 14.76
CA ALA A 25 30.72 30.19 15.99
C ALA A 25 29.69 29.86 17.09
N SER A 26 28.59 29.16 16.75
CA SER A 26 27.49 28.82 17.66
C SER A 26 27.28 27.31 17.87
N ALA A 27 28.14 26.47 17.27
CA ALA A 27 28.09 25.01 17.37
C ALA A 27 28.99 24.48 18.49
N CYS A 28 28.46 23.56 19.31
CA CYS A 28 29.24 22.84 20.33
C CYS A 28 29.71 21.47 19.82
N ALA A 29 30.59 20.80 20.56
CA ALA A 29 31.08 19.47 20.20
C ALA A 29 30.00 18.37 20.16
N LEU A 30 28.84 18.56 20.81
CA LEU A 30 27.74 17.59 20.78
C LEU A 30 26.95 17.65 19.47
N CYS A 31 26.45 18.84 19.10
CA CYS A 31 25.68 18.98 17.88
C CYS A 31 26.57 19.09 16.63
N ASN A 32 27.80 19.61 16.80
CA ASN A 32 28.73 19.91 15.73
C ASN A 32 28.08 20.65 14.55
N GLY A 33 27.14 21.56 14.82
CA GLY A 33 26.38 22.28 13.78
C GLY A 33 25.45 21.41 12.93
N LEU A 34 25.18 20.18 13.37
CA LEU A 34 24.40 19.13 12.70
C LEU A 34 24.97 18.74 11.33
N VAL A 35 26.30 18.69 11.24
CA VAL A 35 27.00 18.23 10.04
C VAL A 35 26.64 16.78 9.69
N ASP A 36 26.53 15.92 10.70
CA ASP A 36 26.19 14.50 10.53
C ASP A 36 24.88 14.16 11.26
N ALA A 37 24.11 13.24 10.68
CA ALA A 37 22.96 12.63 11.35
C ALA A 37 23.44 11.78 12.52
N VAL A 38 22.69 11.79 13.62
CA VAL A 38 22.96 11.00 14.83
C VAL A 38 21.76 10.10 15.08
N PRO A 39 21.85 8.79 14.76
CA PRO A 39 20.80 7.84 15.05
C PRO A 39 20.49 7.76 16.55
N LEU A 40 19.27 7.37 16.91
CA LEU A 40 18.78 7.44 18.29
C LEU A 40 19.64 6.65 19.29
N ASP A 41 20.15 5.48 18.89
CA ASP A 41 21.04 4.63 19.70
C ASP A 41 22.37 5.32 20.06
N HIS A 42 22.85 6.20 19.18
CA HIS A 42 24.02 7.06 19.38
C HIS A 42 23.65 8.47 19.88
N GLY A 43 22.37 8.73 20.12
CA GLY A 43 21.85 10.02 20.53
C GLY A 43 22.34 10.47 21.91
N HIS A 44 22.14 11.75 22.22
CA HIS A 44 22.59 12.37 23.46
C HIS A 44 21.47 12.53 24.47
N ARG A 45 21.82 12.53 25.76
CA ARG A 45 20.86 12.87 26.82
C ARG A 45 20.36 14.30 26.66
N LEU A 46 19.05 14.52 26.81
CA LEU A 46 18.43 15.85 26.77
C LEU A 46 19.09 16.81 27.78
N THR A 47 19.45 16.32 28.96
CA THR A 47 20.16 17.11 29.99
C THR A 47 21.53 17.62 29.52
N LEU A 48 22.25 16.89 28.67
CA LEU A 48 23.52 17.34 28.10
C LEU A 48 23.31 18.43 27.06
N LEU A 49 22.30 18.28 26.20
CA LEU A 49 21.93 19.32 25.23
C LEU A 49 21.55 20.62 25.93
N ARG A 50 20.73 20.55 27.00
CA ARG A 50 20.36 21.73 27.81
C ARG A 50 21.57 22.41 28.47
N ARG A 51 22.58 21.64 28.90
CA ARG A 51 23.83 22.21 29.42
C ARG A 51 24.61 22.98 28.35
N GLN A 52 24.67 22.46 27.12
CA GLN A 52 25.31 23.15 26.00
C GLN A 52 24.51 24.39 25.57
N ALA A 53 23.17 24.31 25.58
CA ALA A 53 22.29 25.45 25.36
C ALA A 53 22.59 26.59 26.35
N ALA A 54 22.69 26.29 27.65
CA ALA A 54 23.05 27.25 28.68
C ALA A 54 24.47 27.84 28.53
N GLN A 55 25.34 27.17 27.77
CA GLN A 55 26.68 27.67 27.42
C GLN A 55 26.69 28.50 26.11
N GLY A 56 25.52 28.73 25.50
CA GLY A 56 25.36 29.55 24.30
C GLY A 56 25.22 28.78 22.99
N CYS A 57 25.11 27.44 23.02
CA CYS A 57 24.91 26.65 21.81
C CYS A 57 23.45 26.75 21.32
N ARG A 58 23.22 27.55 20.29
CA ARG A 58 21.90 27.82 19.71
C ARG A 58 21.21 26.58 19.13
N THR A 59 21.97 25.67 18.53
CA THR A 59 21.42 24.42 17.99
C THR A 59 20.92 23.50 19.09
N CYS A 60 21.69 23.36 20.17
CA CYS A 60 21.26 22.57 21.33
C CYS A 60 20.06 23.21 22.04
N GLU A 61 20.00 24.55 22.10
CA GLU A 61 18.85 25.30 22.61
C GLU A 61 17.59 24.95 21.82
N LEU A 62 17.59 25.15 20.50
CA LEU A 62 16.47 24.84 19.61
C LEU A 62 15.98 23.39 19.73
N VAL A 63 16.91 22.42 19.69
CA VAL A 63 16.56 21.00 19.82
C VAL A 63 15.95 20.73 21.19
N SER A 64 16.53 21.26 22.27
CA SER A 64 16.01 21.03 23.62
C SER A 64 14.67 21.72 23.86
N ASP A 65 14.48 22.94 23.35
CA ASP A 65 13.23 23.69 23.44
C ASP A 65 12.11 22.99 22.66
N ALA A 66 12.42 22.47 21.47
CA ALA A 66 11.46 21.70 20.69
C ALA A 66 11.03 20.43 21.42
N VAL A 67 11.99 19.69 22.00
CA VAL A 67 11.67 18.51 22.82
C VAL A 67 10.79 18.90 24.00
N LEU A 68 11.11 19.95 24.73
CA LEU A 68 10.30 20.40 25.86
C LEU A 68 8.91 20.93 25.45
N ALA A 69 8.78 21.60 24.31
CA ALA A 69 7.52 22.15 23.82
C ALA A 69 6.54 21.06 23.34
N ILE A 70 7.05 19.94 22.81
CA ILE A 70 6.24 18.81 22.35
C ILE A 70 6.01 17.79 23.46
N ASN A 71 7.02 17.50 24.28
CA ASN A 71 6.97 16.48 25.33
C ASN A 71 6.12 16.88 26.55
N GLN A 72 5.74 18.16 26.70
CA GLN A 72 4.82 18.62 27.75
C GLN A 72 3.49 17.86 27.79
N GLU A 73 3.13 17.14 26.72
CA GLU A 73 1.89 16.39 26.59
C GLU A 73 1.99 14.89 26.97
N GLU A 74 3.19 14.30 27.12
CA GLU A 74 3.34 12.83 27.28
C GLU A 74 4.06 12.37 28.56
N GLU A 75 5.28 12.83 28.87
CA GLU A 75 5.97 12.44 30.11
C GLU A 75 6.96 13.51 30.61
N PRO A 76 6.88 13.98 31.88
CA PRO A 76 7.86 14.88 32.44
C PRO A 76 9.07 14.08 32.97
N SER A 77 9.90 13.52 32.08
CA SER A 77 11.19 12.94 32.50
C SER A 77 12.36 13.61 31.81
N GLU A 78 13.40 13.97 32.59
CA GLU A 78 14.66 14.46 32.05
C GLU A 78 15.53 13.32 31.45
N ASN A 79 15.04 12.07 31.52
CA ASN A 79 15.71 10.85 31.08
C ASN A 79 15.40 10.51 29.61
N LEU A 80 15.47 11.52 28.75
CA LEU A 80 15.28 11.37 27.31
C LEU A 80 16.61 11.34 26.58
N ARG A 81 16.68 10.48 25.57
CA ARG A 81 17.75 10.44 24.57
C ARG A 81 17.25 11.08 23.28
N VAL A 82 18.11 11.87 22.66
CA VAL A 82 17.80 12.71 21.51
C VAL A 82 18.82 12.46 20.42
N GLY A 83 18.35 11.94 19.29
CA GLY A 83 19.08 11.87 18.02
C GLY A 83 18.47 12.81 16.99
N TRP A 84 19.02 12.84 15.79
CA TRP A 84 18.50 13.65 14.70
C TRP A 84 18.89 13.13 13.31
N ASP A 85 18.05 13.44 12.33
CA ASP A 85 18.21 13.14 10.91
C ASP A 85 18.08 14.44 10.10
N THR A 86 19.11 14.75 9.33
CA THR A 86 19.26 15.97 8.52
C THR A 86 18.92 15.75 7.05
N MET A 87 18.58 14.52 6.65
CA MET A 87 18.44 14.10 5.26
C MET A 87 16.99 13.77 4.87
N ARG A 88 16.07 13.74 5.84
CA ARG A 88 14.65 13.42 5.56
C ARG A 88 13.81 14.60 5.14
N ILE A 89 14.07 15.78 5.69
CA ILE A 89 13.30 17.00 5.44
C ILE A 89 14.25 18.17 5.26
N ARG A 90 13.79 19.19 4.53
CA ARG A 90 14.43 20.51 4.44
C ARG A 90 14.17 21.26 5.75
N GLY A 91 14.86 20.80 6.79
CA GLY A 91 14.68 21.16 8.20
C GLY A 91 15.55 20.27 9.08
N LEU A 92 15.06 19.89 10.25
CA LEU A 92 15.70 18.89 11.13
C LEU A 92 14.64 17.96 11.69
N ARG A 93 14.80 16.65 11.50
CA ARG A 93 13.98 15.67 12.22
C ARG A 93 14.72 15.25 13.47
N VAL A 94 14.20 15.62 14.64
CA VAL A 94 14.68 15.18 15.94
C VAL A 94 13.97 13.89 16.31
N VAL A 95 14.73 12.90 16.80
CA VAL A 95 14.23 11.60 17.21
C VAL A 95 14.40 11.48 18.71
N VAL A 96 13.32 11.21 19.43
CA VAL A 96 13.29 11.15 20.89
C VAL A 96 13.04 9.71 21.35
N GLY A 97 13.82 9.27 22.32
CA GLY A 97 13.72 7.93 22.90
C GLY A 97 13.94 7.91 24.41
N ALA A 98 13.61 6.79 25.04
CA ALA A 98 13.91 6.56 26.45
C ALA A 98 15.43 6.38 26.66
N ASP A 99 16.03 7.09 27.62
CA ASP A 99 17.49 7.09 27.82
C ASP A 99 18.08 5.70 28.11
N VAL A 100 17.40 4.92 28.95
CA VAL A 100 17.90 3.64 29.47
C VAL A 100 17.75 2.50 28.46
N THR A 101 16.60 2.42 27.77
CA THR A 101 16.28 1.32 26.87
C THR A 101 16.63 1.63 25.41
N GLY A 102 16.83 2.90 25.06
CA GLY A 102 16.97 3.34 23.67
C GLY A 102 15.68 3.18 22.85
N LEU A 103 14.55 2.91 23.52
CA LEU A 103 13.26 2.73 22.86
C LEU A 103 12.82 4.04 22.23
N PHE A 104 12.53 4.03 20.93
CA PHE A 104 11.94 5.16 20.22
C PHE A 104 10.58 5.52 20.83
N LEU A 105 10.38 6.82 21.09
CA LEU A 105 9.12 7.34 21.61
C LEU A 105 8.38 8.13 20.51
N PHE A 106 9.01 9.18 19.98
CA PHE A 106 8.41 10.01 18.93
C PHE A 106 9.46 10.81 18.14
N GLY A 107 9.05 11.32 16.99
CA GLY A 107 9.81 12.29 16.19
C GLY A 107 9.27 13.71 16.34
N ILE A 108 10.14 14.70 16.14
CA ILE A 108 9.79 16.12 16.04
C ILE A 108 10.37 16.67 14.73
N ASP A 109 9.56 17.34 13.94
CA ASP A 109 10.03 18.10 12.77
C ASP A 109 10.26 19.57 13.18
N LEU A 110 11.49 20.06 13.00
CA LEU A 110 11.83 21.47 13.10
C LEU A 110 12.07 22.07 11.71
N TYR A 111 11.42 23.18 11.40
CA TYR A 111 11.50 23.81 10.08
C TYR A 111 11.18 25.31 10.15
N SER A 112 11.60 26.05 9.12
CA SER A 112 11.26 27.47 8.98
C SER A 112 9.98 27.63 8.14
N PRO A 113 9.09 28.59 8.45
CA PRO A 113 7.93 28.89 7.63
C PRO A 113 8.28 29.52 6.27
N ASP A 114 9.45 30.13 6.10
CA ASP A 114 9.80 30.93 4.91
C ASP A 114 10.35 30.11 3.71
N ASP A 115 10.18 30.65 2.49
CA ASP A 115 10.34 29.95 1.20
C ASP A 115 11.79 29.67 0.74
N GLY A 116 12.81 30.17 1.42
CA GLY A 116 14.20 29.91 1.03
C GLY A 116 15.22 30.77 1.75
N ASP A 117 16.34 30.13 2.11
CA ASP A 117 17.58 30.73 2.63
C ASP A 117 17.48 31.40 4.00
N ASP A 118 16.72 30.80 4.92
CA ASP A 118 16.56 31.37 6.26
C ASP A 118 17.86 31.26 7.08
N LYS A 119 18.43 32.43 7.39
CA LYS A 119 19.55 32.61 8.34
C LYS A 119 19.14 32.28 9.79
N SER A 120 17.86 32.03 10.06
CA SER A 120 17.36 31.70 11.39
C SER A 120 17.80 30.31 11.87
N LEU A 121 18.01 29.34 10.97
CA LEU A 121 18.41 27.98 11.35
C LEU A 121 19.94 27.91 11.59
N PRO A 122 20.40 27.40 12.75
CA PRO A 122 21.83 27.30 13.07
C PRO A 122 22.50 26.04 12.50
N TRP A 123 21.90 25.41 11.48
CA TRP A 123 22.46 24.24 10.80
C TRP A 123 22.26 24.32 9.29
N ARG A 124 23.04 23.53 8.56
CA ARG A 124 22.94 23.46 7.10
C ARG A 124 21.71 22.66 6.68
N MET A 125 20.93 23.20 5.75
CA MET A 125 19.78 22.50 5.18
C MET A 125 20.21 21.65 3.98
N ALA A 126 19.68 20.43 3.89
CA ALA A 126 19.74 19.65 2.67
C ALA A 126 18.82 20.25 1.60
N THR A 127 19.37 20.54 0.42
CA THR A 127 18.64 21.19 -0.69
C THR A 127 17.74 20.24 -1.47
N GLU A 128 17.97 18.93 -1.34
CA GLU A 128 17.26 17.88 -2.08
C GLU A 128 16.08 17.26 -1.32
N CYS A 129 15.81 17.72 -0.09
CA CYS A 129 14.78 17.15 0.77
C CYS A 129 13.44 17.88 0.64
N GLU A 130 12.37 17.18 1.01
CA GLU A 130 11.00 17.70 1.08
C GLU A 130 10.87 18.86 2.06
N ARG A 131 10.08 19.86 1.70
CA ARG A 131 9.88 21.04 2.54
C ARG A 131 8.67 20.85 3.45
N PRO A 132 8.85 20.80 4.77
CA PRO A 132 7.73 20.77 5.68
C PRO A 132 6.94 22.08 5.61
N ILE A 133 5.62 21.97 5.65
CA ILE A 133 4.68 23.09 5.67
C ILE A 133 3.72 22.87 6.85
N ALA A 134 3.26 23.96 7.48
CA ALA A 134 2.22 23.87 8.50
C ALA A 134 0.93 23.28 7.89
N ILE A 135 0.35 22.30 8.58
CA ILE A 135 -0.94 21.71 8.20
C ILE A 135 -2.09 22.64 8.56
N SER A 136 -3.24 22.45 7.92
CA SER A 136 -4.47 23.19 8.23
C SER A 136 -4.97 22.94 9.66
N GLY A 137 -4.79 21.72 10.17
CA GLY A 137 -5.21 21.32 11.51
C GLY A 137 -6.68 20.89 11.62
N ASP A 138 -7.50 21.22 10.63
CA ASP A 138 -8.89 20.78 10.50
C ASP A 138 -9.17 20.54 9.01
N THR A 139 -9.49 19.30 8.64
CA THR A 139 -9.69 18.91 7.25
C THR A 139 -10.98 19.45 6.64
N SER A 140 -11.87 20.06 7.44
CA SER A 140 -13.08 20.77 6.97
C SER A 140 -12.86 22.26 6.66
N SER A 141 -11.70 22.80 7.07
CA SER A 141 -11.35 24.21 6.99
C SER A 141 -11.21 24.75 5.56
N ASP A 142 -11.26 26.08 5.43
CA ASP A 142 -11.05 26.74 4.14
C ASP A 142 -9.57 26.67 3.70
N GLU A 143 -8.64 26.56 4.66
CA GLU A 143 -7.22 26.29 4.40
C GLU A 143 -7.01 24.91 3.77
N ALA A 144 -7.65 23.87 4.32
CA ALA A 144 -7.63 22.51 3.79
C ALA A 144 -8.26 22.45 2.39
N LEU A 145 -9.42 23.10 2.20
CA LEU A 145 -10.06 23.25 0.89
C LEU A 145 -9.13 23.96 -0.11
N GLY A 146 -8.48 25.04 0.31
CA GLY A 146 -7.52 25.77 -0.52
C GLY A 146 -6.34 24.91 -0.95
N THR A 147 -5.83 24.04 -0.07
CA THR A 147 -4.80 23.04 -0.40
C THR A 147 -5.32 22.03 -1.43
N LEU A 148 -6.51 21.48 -1.22
CA LEU A 148 -7.12 20.51 -2.14
C LEU A 148 -7.35 21.11 -3.54
N VAL A 149 -7.87 22.33 -3.63
CA VAL A 149 -8.05 23.04 -4.90
C VAL A 149 -6.71 23.23 -5.62
N ARG A 150 -5.65 23.64 -4.91
CA ARG A 150 -4.31 23.76 -5.51
C ARG A 150 -3.80 22.43 -6.06
N TRP A 151 -4.02 21.32 -5.36
CA TRP A 151 -3.61 19.99 -5.85
C TRP A 151 -4.41 19.55 -7.07
N ILE A 152 -5.72 19.81 -7.11
CA ILE A 152 -6.57 19.55 -8.28
C ILE A 152 -6.09 20.37 -9.48
N ASP A 153 -5.79 21.65 -9.28
CA ASP A 153 -5.32 22.55 -10.33
C ASP A 153 -3.95 22.13 -10.86
N ASP A 154 -2.98 21.87 -9.97
CA ASP A 154 -1.65 21.38 -10.31
C ASP A 154 -1.72 20.09 -11.13
N CYS A 155 -2.50 19.11 -10.65
CA CYS A 155 -2.72 17.85 -11.34
C CYS A 155 -3.39 18.05 -12.72
N SER A 156 -4.36 18.96 -12.81
CA SER A 156 -5.07 19.28 -14.06
C SER A 156 -4.20 20.05 -15.06
N GLN A 157 -3.15 20.72 -14.62
CA GLN A 157 -2.27 21.53 -15.47
C GLN A 157 -1.00 20.78 -15.86
N HIS A 158 -0.42 19.99 -14.96
CA HIS A 158 0.91 19.44 -15.13
C HIS A 158 0.94 17.91 -15.30
N HIS A 159 -0.08 17.18 -14.85
CA HIS A 159 -0.11 15.72 -14.97
C HIS A 159 -0.99 15.26 -16.14
N SER A 160 -0.91 13.98 -16.49
CA SER A 160 -1.76 13.28 -17.46
C SER A 160 -3.06 12.76 -16.91
N CYS A 161 -3.34 13.04 -15.64
CA CYS A 161 -4.63 12.77 -15.00
C CYS A 161 -5.77 13.62 -15.61
N LYS A 162 -5.49 14.41 -16.64
CA LYS A 162 -6.45 15.15 -17.47
C LYS A 162 -7.31 14.15 -18.25
N GLY A 163 -8.41 13.72 -17.64
CA GLY A 163 -9.47 13.04 -18.39
C GLY A 163 -10.10 14.01 -19.41
N SER A 164 -10.60 13.47 -20.52
CA SER A 164 -11.43 14.20 -21.48
C SER A 164 -12.79 14.49 -20.84
N ALA A 165 -12.90 15.58 -20.07
CA ALA A 165 -14.19 16.04 -19.57
C ALA A 165 -15.01 16.64 -20.73
N PRO A 166 -16.32 16.36 -20.83
CA PRO A 166 -17.13 15.56 -19.92
C PRO A 166 -17.03 14.03 -20.19
N THR A 167 -17.05 13.23 -19.12
CA THR A 167 -17.01 11.75 -19.20
C THR A 167 -18.43 11.17 -19.20
N PRO A 168 -18.64 9.94 -19.71
CA PRO A 168 -19.92 9.24 -19.58
C PRO A 168 -20.32 9.11 -18.10
N LEU A 169 -21.55 9.49 -17.76
CA LEU A 169 -22.03 9.36 -16.39
C LEU A 169 -22.39 7.89 -16.08
N PRO A 170 -22.19 7.44 -14.83
CA PRO A 170 -22.71 6.15 -14.34
C PRO A 170 -24.23 6.07 -14.49
N THR A 171 -24.80 4.87 -14.37
CA THR A 171 -26.26 4.64 -14.49
C THR A 171 -27.08 5.45 -13.50
N ARG A 172 -26.51 5.70 -12.32
CA ARG A 172 -27.13 6.44 -11.21
C ARG A 172 -26.08 7.27 -10.47
N LEU A 173 -26.48 8.46 -10.04
CA LEU A 173 -25.69 9.41 -9.27
C LEU A 173 -26.56 10.13 -8.26
N VAL A 174 -26.00 10.56 -7.14
CA VAL A 174 -26.67 11.48 -6.22
C VAL A 174 -26.52 12.91 -6.74
N ASP A 175 -27.63 13.56 -7.06
CA ASP A 175 -27.69 14.99 -7.43
C ASP A 175 -27.67 15.82 -6.15
N VAL A 176 -26.58 16.53 -5.91
CA VAL A 176 -26.35 17.32 -4.69
C VAL A 176 -26.57 18.82 -4.87
N LYS A 177 -27.14 19.24 -6.02
CA LYS A 177 -27.31 20.65 -6.38
C LYS A 177 -28.08 21.46 -5.33
N ASP A 178 -29.15 20.90 -4.76
CA ASP A 178 -30.06 21.62 -3.87
C ASP A 178 -29.66 21.42 -2.41
N ALA A 179 -29.49 22.51 -1.65
CA ALA A 179 -28.91 22.47 -0.30
C ALA A 179 -29.72 21.64 0.72
N GLY A 180 -31.05 21.56 0.54
CA GLY A 180 -31.97 20.93 1.50
C GLY A 180 -32.46 19.52 1.14
N ASN A 181 -32.36 19.12 -0.13
CA ASN A 181 -32.82 17.81 -0.60
C ASN A 181 -31.82 17.27 -1.62
N ILE A 182 -31.39 16.03 -1.44
CA ILE A 182 -30.64 15.29 -2.45
C ILE A 182 -31.56 14.25 -3.08
N ARG A 183 -31.21 13.75 -4.27
CA ARG A 183 -31.99 12.72 -4.95
C ARG A 183 -31.10 11.85 -5.82
N LEU A 184 -31.57 10.67 -6.14
CA LEU A 184 -30.94 9.74 -7.04
C LEU A 184 -31.30 10.07 -8.49
N HIS A 185 -30.36 10.65 -9.22
CA HIS A 185 -30.47 10.92 -10.66
C HIS A 185 -30.18 9.63 -11.44
N CYS A 186 -31.17 9.14 -12.19
CA CYS A 186 -30.97 8.08 -13.18
C CYS A 186 -30.56 8.70 -14.51
N THR A 187 -29.39 8.34 -15.01
CA THR A 187 -28.82 8.99 -16.20
C THR A 187 -29.50 8.54 -17.48
N ALA A 188 -29.61 9.47 -18.43
CA ALA A 188 -30.07 9.15 -19.77
C ALA A 188 -28.95 8.48 -20.58
N PRO A 189 -29.26 7.60 -21.56
CA PRO A 189 -28.26 7.04 -22.46
C PRO A 189 -27.42 8.13 -23.13
N GLY A 190 -26.09 8.04 -22.99
CA GLY A 190 -25.15 9.01 -23.57
C GLY A 190 -25.00 10.32 -22.78
N GLU A 191 -25.62 10.44 -21.60
CA GLU A 191 -25.41 11.60 -20.72
C GLU A 191 -23.95 11.65 -20.25
N THR A 192 -23.35 12.84 -20.36
CA THR A 192 -21.96 13.10 -19.94
C THR A 192 -21.91 14.24 -18.94
N GLY A 193 -20.91 14.24 -18.07
CA GLY A 193 -20.72 15.30 -17.09
C GLY A 193 -19.50 15.09 -16.21
N THR A 194 -19.48 15.79 -15.08
CA THR A 194 -18.48 15.65 -14.02
C THR A 194 -19.16 15.20 -12.73
N TYR A 195 -18.49 14.32 -12.01
CA TYR A 195 -18.96 13.78 -10.73
C TYR A 195 -17.77 13.40 -9.85
N ALA A 196 -18.01 13.31 -8.55
CA ALA A 196 -17.08 12.76 -7.58
C ALA A 196 -17.53 11.35 -7.18
N CYS A 197 -16.61 10.53 -6.69
CA CYS A 197 -16.93 9.29 -6.00
C CYS A 197 -16.70 9.43 -4.49
N LEU A 198 -17.47 8.70 -3.68
CA LEU A 198 -17.20 8.50 -2.26
C LEU A 198 -16.74 7.06 -2.02
N SER A 199 -15.54 6.91 -1.48
CA SER A 199 -15.03 5.64 -0.93
C SER A 199 -15.16 5.70 0.59
N HIS A 200 -15.96 4.81 1.19
CA HIS A 200 -16.26 4.81 2.62
C HIS A 200 -16.50 3.41 3.17
N CYS A 201 -16.28 3.23 4.47
CA CYS A 201 -16.70 2.04 5.20
C CYS A 201 -18.20 2.08 5.48
N TRP A 202 -18.89 0.96 5.30
CA TRP A 202 -20.30 0.85 5.67
C TRP A 202 -20.49 0.70 7.19
N GLY A 203 -19.46 0.27 7.91
CA GLY A 203 -19.56 -0.05 9.34
C GLY A 203 -20.41 -1.29 9.61
N THR A 204 -20.91 -1.41 10.83
CA THR A 204 -21.74 -2.55 11.27
C THR A 204 -23.23 -2.38 11.01
N CYS A 205 -23.69 -1.14 10.76
CA CYS A 205 -25.09 -0.80 10.51
C CYS A 205 -25.17 0.10 9.29
N GLN A 206 -25.70 -0.39 8.18
CA GLN A 206 -25.90 0.42 6.98
C GLN A 206 -27.18 1.25 7.14
N THR A 207 -27.02 2.52 7.49
CA THR A 207 -28.14 3.38 7.88
C THR A 207 -28.91 3.95 6.70
N LEU A 208 -28.27 4.10 5.53
CA LEU A 208 -28.92 4.55 4.29
C LEU A 208 -28.43 3.77 3.07
N GLN A 209 -29.37 3.13 2.37
CA GLN A 209 -29.10 2.36 1.16
C GLN A 209 -30.28 2.38 0.18
N THR A 210 -30.00 2.21 -1.10
CA THR A 210 -31.05 2.05 -2.12
C THR A 210 -31.43 0.57 -2.27
N THR A 211 -32.71 0.28 -2.14
CA THR A 211 -33.34 -1.02 -2.37
C THR A 211 -34.43 -0.91 -3.43
N THR A 212 -34.91 -2.03 -3.94
CA THR A 212 -36.03 -2.05 -4.89
C THR A 212 -37.27 -1.33 -4.33
N ALA A 213 -37.49 -1.41 -3.01
CA ALA A 213 -38.64 -0.81 -2.33
C ALA A 213 -38.56 0.72 -2.23
N ASN A 214 -37.37 1.29 -2.02
CA ASN A 214 -37.20 2.74 -1.83
C ASN A 214 -36.63 3.47 -3.07
N LEU A 215 -36.26 2.75 -4.14
CA LEU A 215 -35.71 3.33 -5.36
C LEU A 215 -36.57 4.46 -5.94
N GLY A 216 -37.89 4.27 -5.98
CA GLY A 216 -38.82 5.30 -6.46
C GLY A 216 -38.75 6.57 -5.62
N GLN A 217 -38.78 6.41 -4.29
CA GLN A 217 -38.65 7.52 -3.34
C GLN A 217 -37.30 8.22 -3.50
N HIS A 218 -36.19 7.49 -3.54
CA HIS A 218 -34.84 8.06 -3.68
C HIS A 218 -34.68 8.90 -4.95
N ARG A 219 -35.37 8.54 -6.04
CA ARG A 219 -35.37 9.33 -7.29
C ARG A 219 -36.07 10.68 -7.14
N ASP A 220 -37.10 10.74 -6.31
CA ASP A 220 -37.83 11.97 -6.02
C ASP A 220 -37.09 12.81 -4.98
N THR A 221 -36.74 12.20 -3.84
CA THR A 221 -36.00 12.82 -2.74
C THR A 221 -35.43 11.78 -1.76
N ILE A 222 -34.24 12.07 -1.23
CA ILE A 222 -33.65 11.39 -0.08
C ILE A 222 -33.69 12.39 1.07
N PRO A 223 -34.43 12.11 2.16
CA PRO A 223 -34.54 13.07 3.26
C PRO A 223 -33.19 13.34 3.91
N TRP A 224 -32.83 14.62 4.08
CA TRP A 224 -31.52 15.02 4.60
C TRP A 224 -31.21 14.47 6.01
N HIS A 225 -32.23 14.27 6.84
CA HIS A 225 -32.07 13.74 8.19
C HIS A 225 -31.65 12.26 8.21
N ASP A 226 -31.95 11.51 7.15
CA ASP A 226 -31.56 10.10 6.99
C ASP A 226 -30.14 9.94 6.43
N VAL A 227 -29.54 11.02 5.92
CA VAL A 227 -28.19 11.00 5.32
C VAL A 227 -27.13 10.83 6.41
N PRO A 228 -26.26 9.80 6.37
CA PRO A 228 -25.26 9.56 7.41
C PRO A 228 -24.19 10.66 7.46
N ASN A 229 -23.43 10.73 8.57
CA ASN A 229 -22.42 11.79 8.79
C ASN A 229 -21.38 11.85 7.67
N VAL A 230 -20.75 10.71 7.34
CA VAL A 230 -19.71 10.66 6.29
C VAL A 230 -20.23 11.16 4.95
N LEU A 231 -21.49 10.83 4.62
CA LEU A 231 -22.11 11.22 3.37
C LEU A 231 -22.50 12.69 3.39
N ARG A 232 -23.02 13.22 4.51
CA ARG A 232 -23.30 14.66 4.67
C ARG A 232 -22.05 15.50 4.45
N ASP A 233 -20.95 15.10 5.08
CA ASP A 233 -19.67 15.79 4.97
C ASP A 233 -19.09 15.69 3.55
N ALA A 234 -19.15 14.51 2.93
CA ALA A 234 -18.74 14.31 1.55
C ALA A 234 -19.55 15.19 0.58
N ILE A 235 -20.88 15.26 0.76
CA ILE A 235 -21.77 16.14 -0.01
C ILE A 235 -21.37 17.61 0.17
N ALA A 236 -21.06 18.03 1.41
CA ALA A 236 -20.62 19.39 1.69
C ALA A 236 -19.30 19.72 0.98
N MET A 237 -18.32 18.81 1.01
CA MET A 237 -17.05 18.98 0.30
C MET A 237 -17.24 19.01 -1.23
N VAL A 238 -18.04 18.10 -1.78
CA VAL A 238 -18.37 18.04 -3.22
C VAL A 238 -19.03 19.34 -3.70
N ARG A 239 -19.94 19.90 -2.90
CA ARG A 239 -20.54 21.23 -3.16
C ARG A 239 -19.50 22.35 -3.11
N LYS A 240 -18.61 22.36 -2.11
CA LYS A 240 -17.50 23.33 -2.01
C LYS A 240 -16.57 23.26 -3.23
N LEU A 241 -16.36 22.08 -3.80
CA LEU A 241 -15.60 21.87 -5.04
C LEU A 241 -16.37 22.24 -6.32
N GLY A 242 -17.63 22.65 -6.23
CA GLY A 242 -18.46 23.00 -7.38
C GLY A 242 -18.90 21.80 -8.23
N ILE A 243 -18.86 20.58 -7.68
CA ILE A 243 -19.27 19.35 -8.36
C ILE A 243 -20.73 19.05 -8.02
N ARG A 244 -21.54 18.73 -9.04
CA ARG A 244 -22.99 18.50 -8.88
C ARG A 244 -23.36 17.09 -8.46
N TYR A 245 -22.60 16.10 -8.92
CA TYR A 245 -22.96 14.70 -8.78
C TYR A 245 -21.96 13.95 -7.90
N LEU A 246 -22.49 13.10 -7.03
CA LEU A 246 -21.73 12.20 -6.18
C LEU A 246 -22.15 10.76 -6.44
N TRP A 247 -21.18 9.88 -6.70
CA TRP A 247 -21.40 8.45 -6.73
C TRP A 247 -21.02 7.84 -5.37
N ALA A 248 -21.94 7.08 -4.79
CA ALA A 248 -21.71 6.28 -3.58
C ALA A 248 -22.39 4.93 -3.77
N ASP A 249 -21.66 3.83 -3.58
CA ASP A 249 -22.11 2.46 -3.83
C ASP A 249 -23.43 2.13 -3.12
N SER A 250 -23.56 2.49 -1.85
CA SER A 250 -24.75 2.28 -1.02
C SER A 250 -26.02 2.89 -1.60
N LEU A 251 -25.91 3.99 -2.37
CA LEU A 251 -27.04 4.71 -2.96
C LEU A 251 -27.20 4.46 -4.46
N CYS A 252 -26.11 4.30 -5.19
CA CYS A 252 -26.11 4.20 -6.65
C CYS A 252 -26.27 2.75 -7.13
N ILE A 253 -26.14 1.76 -6.24
CA ILE A 253 -26.41 0.35 -6.51
C ILE A 253 -27.64 -0.08 -5.72
N VAL A 254 -28.51 -0.88 -6.34
CA VAL A 254 -29.70 -1.45 -5.70
C VAL A 254 -29.28 -2.70 -4.91
N GLN A 255 -29.17 -2.58 -3.58
CA GLN A 255 -28.47 -3.54 -2.72
C GLN A 255 -29.15 -4.92 -2.61
N ASP A 256 -30.47 -4.98 -2.79
CA ASP A 256 -31.28 -6.20 -2.76
C ASP A 256 -31.49 -6.83 -4.15
N SER A 257 -30.80 -6.34 -5.19
CA SER A 257 -30.89 -6.86 -6.56
C SER A 257 -29.54 -7.40 -7.05
N GLU A 258 -29.40 -8.73 -7.06
CA GLU A 258 -28.20 -9.40 -7.58
C GLU A 258 -27.91 -9.03 -9.05
N SER A 259 -28.95 -8.88 -9.86
CA SER A 259 -28.81 -8.48 -11.26
C SER A 259 -28.33 -7.03 -11.44
N ASP A 260 -28.69 -6.13 -10.52
CA ASP A 260 -28.21 -4.75 -10.51
C ASP A 260 -26.76 -4.73 -10.03
N TRP A 261 -26.48 -5.38 -8.89
CA TRP A 261 -25.13 -5.51 -8.34
C TRP A 261 -24.15 -6.04 -9.38
N ARG A 262 -24.47 -7.14 -10.08
CA ARG A 262 -23.59 -7.72 -11.12
C ARG A 262 -23.28 -6.74 -12.24
N ARG A 263 -24.25 -5.93 -12.66
CA ARG A 263 -24.06 -4.92 -13.72
C ARG A 263 -23.21 -3.76 -13.23
N GLU A 264 -23.50 -3.24 -12.03
CA GLU A 264 -22.80 -2.07 -11.50
C GLU A 264 -21.38 -2.43 -11.05
N SER A 265 -21.16 -3.60 -10.44
CA SER A 265 -19.82 -4.06 -10.01
C SER A 265 -18.88 -4.26 -11.21
N ALA A 266 -19.39 -4.81 -12.31
CA ALA A 266 -18.65 -4.91 -13.57
C ALA A 266 -18.25 -3.53 -14.13
N SER A 267 -19.09 -2.50 -13.92
CA SER A 267 -18.83 -1.14 -14.37
C SER A 267 -18.09 -0.27 -13.34
N MET A 268 -17.94 -0.71 -12.09
CA MET A 268 -17.38 0.07 -10.98
C MET A 268 -15.99 0.60 -11.30
N ALA A 269 -15.18 -0.22 -11.98
CA ALA A 269 -13.87 0.19 -12.48
C ALA A 269 -13.93 1.48 -13.33
N ASN A 270 -14.89 1.56 -14.26
CA ASN A 270 -15.10 2.73 -15.09
C ASN A 270 -15.68 3.91 -14.31
N VAL A 271 -16.52 3.65 -13.30
CA VAL A 271 -17.10 4.70 -12.45
C VAL A 271 -15.99 5.46 -11.71
N TYR A 272 -15.05 4.76 -11.08
CA TYR A 272 -13.92 5.42 -10.42
C TYR A 272 -12.94 6.01 -11.44
N ALA A 273 -12.64 5.31 -12.54
CA ALA A 273 -11.71 5.81 -13.57
C ALA A 273 -12.17 7.09 -14.28
N ASN A 274 -13.48 7.31 -14.39
CA ASN A 274 -14.06 8.49 -15.05
C ASN A 274 -14.44 9.62 -14.10
N SER A 275 -14.25 9.45 -12.78
CA SER A 275 -14.58 10.47 -11.78
C SER A 275 -13.61 11.65 -11.84
N THR A 276 -14.07 12.83 -11.43
CA THR A 276 -13.23 14.02 -11.31
C THR A 276 -12.28 13.91 -10.12
N ILE A 277 -12.77 13.32 -9.03
CA ILE A 277 -12.05 13.06 -7.79
C ILE A 277 -12.80 12.01 -6.98
N THR A 278 -12.06 11.18 -6.26
CA THR A 278 -12.61 10.29 -5.24
C THR A 278 -12.32 10.85 -3.85
N ILE A 279 -13.36 11.07 -3.06
CA ILE A 279 -13.30 11.44 -1.66
C ILE A 279 -13.19 10.15 -0.85
N ALA A 280 -12.06 9.93 -0.18
CA ALA A 280 -11.80 8.73 0.60
C ALA A 280 -11.88 9.04 2.09
N ALA A 281 -12.92 8.52 2.75
CA ALA A 281 -13.15 8.63 4.19
C ALA A 281 -12.20 7.68 4.96
N SER A 282 -10.91 7.97 4.91
CA SER A 282 -9.86 7.02 5.30
C SER A 282 -9.80 6.76 6.79
N LEU A 283 -10.21 7.75 7.60
CA LEU A 283 -10.31 7.63 9.06
C LEU A 283 -11.61 6.95 9.54
N ALA A 284 -12.66 6.95 8.73
CA ALA A 284 -13.99 6.53 9.15
C ALA A 284 -14.17 5.02 9.06
N SER A 285 -14.57 4.39 10.16
CA SER A 285 -14.86 2.95 10.23
C SER A 285 -16.29 2.59 9.82
N GLY A 286 -17.18 3.59 9.69
CA GLY A 286 -18.58 3.41 9.28
C GLY A 286 -19.25 4.70 8.85
N ASP A 287 -20.51 4.59 8.41
CA ASP A 287 -21.28 5.70 7.83
C ASP A 287 -21.69 6.79 8.86
N ALA A 288 -21.83 6.40 10.12
CA ALA A 288 -22.15 7.29 11.24
C ALA A 288 -20.95 8.14 11.72
N GLU A 289 -19.73 7.82 11.30
CA GLU A 289 -18.54 8.60 11.64
C GLU A 289 -18.39 9.81 10.71
N PRO A 290 -17.71 10.89 11.16
CA PRO A 290 -17.47 12.06 10.32
C PRO A 290 -16.42 11.75 9.23
N LEU A 291 -16.52 12.46 8.11
CA LEU A 291 -15.44 12.45 7.10
C LEU A 291 -14.24 13.28 7.56
N PHE A 292 -14.51 14.39 8.25
CA PHE A 292 -13.51 15.37 8.65
C PHE A 292 -12.90 15.03 10.01
N ALA A 293 -11.68 15.51 10.23
CA ALA A 293 -10.93 15.33 11.46
C ALA A 293 -10.17 16.60 11.82
N THR A 294 -9.99 16.81 13.12
CA THR A 294 -9.12 17.83 13.69
C THR A 294 -7.85 17.16 14.18
N ALA A 295 -6.71 17.64 13.68
CA ALA A 295 -5.41 17.10 14.05
C ALA A 295 -5.13 17.33 15.55
N PRO A 296 -4.48 16.37 16.24
CA PRO A 296 -3.97 16.59 17.59
C PRO A 296 -3.08 17.84 17.67
N VAL A 297 -3.20 18.59 18.77
CA VAL A 297 -2.44 19.85 18.98
C VAL A 297 -0.92 19.64 18.85
N ALA A 298 -0.40 18.47 19.23
CA ALA A 298 1.00 18.10 19.05
C ALA A 298 1.49 18.12 17.59
N HIS A 299 0.60 17.89 16.61
CA HIS A 299 0.93 17.91 15.18
C HIS A 299 0.83 19.31 14.56
N LEU A 300 0.20 20.26 15.26
CA LEU A 300 0.17 21.66 14.85
C LEU A 300 1.54 22.31 15.07
N ALA A 301 1.88 23.24 14.20
CA ALA A 301 3.15 23.96 14.29
C ALA A 301 3.17 24.88 15.53
N LYS A 302 4.13 24.66 16.42
CA LYS A 302 4.44 25.55 17.55
C LYS A 302 5.61 26.44 17.17
N THR A 303 5.44 27.77 17.28
CA THR A 303 6.55 28.71 17.07
C THR A 303 7.46 28.72 18.29
N LEU A 304 8.74 28.44 18.08
CA LEU A 304 9.76 28.61 19.10
C LEU A 304 10.11 30.11 19.19
N HIS A 305 9.51 30.78 20.18
CA HIS A 305 9.48 32.25 20.34
C HIS A 305 10.84 32.96 20.18
N ALA A 306 11.93 32.30 20.54
CA ALA A 306 13.28 32.87 20.44
C ALA A 306 13.86 32.87 19.02
N HIS A 307 13.28 32.13 18.07
CA HIS A 307 13.98 31.76 16.84
C HIS A 307 13.17 31.85 15.55
N GLY A 308 11.84 32.03 15.61
CA GLY A 308 10.99 32.02 14.40
C GLY A 308 10.93 30.65 13.72
N VAL A 309 11.40 29.60 14.39
CA VAL A 309 11.41 28.21 13.92
C VAL A 309 10.14 27.52 14.40
N TYR A 310 9.54 26.71 13.54
CA TYR A 310 8.38 25.90 13.88
C TYR A 310 8.82 24.51 14.32
N ALA A 311 8.16 23.98 15.35
CA ALA A 311 8.31 22.62 15.83
C ALA A 311 6.95 21.94 15.90
N ARG A 312 6.87 20.68 15.46
CA ARG A 312 5.70 19.81 15.64
C ARG A 312 6.12 18.36 15.87
N LYS A 313 5.26 17.55 16.48
CA LYS A 313 5.42 16.09 16.46
C LYS A 313 5.32 15.60 15.01
N THR A 314 6.28 14.80 14.58
CA THR A 314 6.33 14.24 13.22
C THR A 314 5.02 13.50 12.93
N LEU A 315 4.39 13.79 11.78
CA LEU A 315 3.19 13.10 11.35
C LEU A 315 3.53 11.67 10.90
N ALA A 316 2.78 10.71 11.41
CA ALA A 316 2.86 9.31 11.03
C ALA A 316 2.05 9.12 9.75
N HIS A 317 2.67 9.27 8.58
CA HIS A 317 2.04 9.08 7.27
C HIS A 317 1.66 7.59 7.04
N GLY A 318 0.71 7.06 7.80
CA GLY A 318 0.22 5.68 7.73
C GLY A 318 0.95 4.65 8.58
N HIS A 319 2.01 5.02 9.32
CA HIS A 319 2.73 4.11 10.24
C HIS A 319 2.76 4.66 11.66
N GLY A 320 1.78 4.26 12.48
CA GLY A 320 2.03 4.11 13.92
C GLY A 320 1.13 4.84 14.92
N ALA A 321 0.11 5.60 14.52
CA ALA A 321 -0.81 6.19 15.50
C ALA A 321 -2.23 5.59 15.43
N GLN A 322 -2.82 5.49 14.24
CA GLN A 322 -4.18 4.97 14.08
C GLN A 322 -4.33 4.14 12.79
N PRO A 323 -5.11 3.04 12.82
CA PRO A 323 -5.47 2.32 11.61
C PRO A 323 -6.29 3.23 10.70
N LEU A 324 -6.19 3.03 9.38
CA LEU A 324 -7.07 3.66 8.39
C LEU A 324 -8.11 2.62 7.98
N PRO A 325 -9.32 2.61 8.59
CA PRO A 325 -10.27 1.52 8.41
C PRO A 325 -10.66 1.30 6.95
N LEU A 326 -10.75 2.37 6.16
CA LEU A 326 -11.05 2.26 4.74
C LEU A 326 -10.02 1.42 3.98
N MET A 327 -8.74 1.55 4.35
CA MET A 327 -7.64 0.86 3.67
C MET A 327 -7.55 -0.63 4.02
N SER A 328 -8.34 -1.15 4.97
CA SER A 328 -8.42 -2.59 5.23
C SER A 328 -9.34 -3.31 4.25
N ARG A 329 -10.20 -2.59 3.50
CA ARG A 329 -11.20 -3.20 2.62
C ARG A 329 -10.65 -3.51 1.24
N ALA A 330 -10.93 -4.71 0.73
CA ALA A 330 -10.41 -5.17 -0.56
C ALA A 330 -10.96 -4.39 -1.76
N TRP A 331 -12.26 -4.07 -1.78
CA TRP A 331 -12.88 -3.25 -2.84
C TRP A 331 -12.23 -1.87 -2.95
N VAL A 332 -11.82 -1.28 -1.81
CA VAL A 332 -11.19 0.05 -1.77
C VAL A 332 -9.88 0.07 -2.54
N LEU A 333 -9.15 -1.04 -2.63
CA LEU A 333 -7.93 -1.11 -3.45
C LEU A 333 -8.23 -0.72 -4.90
N GLN A 334 -9.27 -1.30 -5.50
CA GLN A 334 -9.67 -0.99 -6.86
C GLN A 334 -10.21 0.44 -7.00
N GLU A 335 -11.04 0.88 -6.06
CA GLU A 335 -11.58 2.25 -6.01
C GLU A 335 -10.45 3.28 -6.06
N ARG A 336 -9.43 3.08 -5.23
CA ARG A 336 -8.25 3.93 -5.13
C ARG A 336 -7.39 3.86 -6.40
N LEU A 337 -6.97 2.65 -6.80
CA LEU A 337 -6.02 2.44 -7.90
C LEU A 337 -6.55 2.95 -9.24
N LEU A 338 -7.86 2.86 -9.49
CA LEU A 338 -8.45 3.28 -10.77
C LEU A 338 -8.84 4.75 -10.82
N SER A 339 -9.08 5.39 -9.68
CA SER A 339 -9.42 6.82 -9.64
C SER A 339 -8.29 7.68 -10.22
N PRO A 340 -8.52 8.69 -11.08
CA PRO A 340 -7.46 9.58 -11.52
C PRO A 340 -6.85 10.41 -10.38
N ARG A 341 -7.69 10.73 -9.39
CA ARG A 341 -7.38 11.57 -8.22
C ARG A 341 -8.15 11.06 -7.01
N VAL A 342 -7.47 10.98 -5.87
CA VAL A 342 -8.03 10.57 -4.58
C VAL A 342 -7.56 11.59 -3.54
N VAL A 343 -8.49 12.08 -2.73
CA VAL A 343 -8.16 12.79 -1.50
C VAL A 343 -8.56 11.93 -0.31
N HIS A 344 -7.58 11.57 0.50
CA HIS A 344 -7.74 10.84 1.74
C HIS A 344 -7.90 11.84 2.88
N PHE A 345 -9.02 11.73 3.57
CA PHE A 345 -9.21 12.36 4.87
C PHE A 345 -8.67 11.40 5.93
N THR A 346 -7.49 11.69 6.46
CA THR A 346 -6.85 10.92 7.54
C THR A 346 -7.01 11.64 8.88
N PRO A 347 -6.68 11.00 10.02
CA PRO A 347 -6.80 11.64 11.33
C PRO A 347 -5.96 12.91 11.50
N GLU A 348 -4.80 12.99 10.84
CA GLU A 348 -3.84 14.07 11.03
C GLU A 348 -3.88 15.16 9.95
N GLU A 349 -4.15 14.82 8.69
CA GLU A 349 -4.08 15.75 7.55
C GLU A 349 -4.80 15.23 6.31
N LEU A 350 -4.89 16.06 5.26
CA LEU A 350 -5.24 15.57 3.93
C LEU A 350 -4.03 14.91 3.25
N VAL A 351 -4.27 13.74 2.64
CA VAL A 351 -3.32 13.08 1.75
C VAL A 351 -3.90 13.00 0.34
N TRP A 352 -3.14 13.42 -0.65
CA TRP A 352 -3.53 13.44 -2.06
C TRP A 352 -2.76 12.40 -2.85
N GLU A 353 -3.49 11.66 -3.67
CA GLU A 353 -2.94 10.70 -4.60
C GLU A 353 -3.53 10.92 -5.99
N CYS A 354 -2.69 11.02 -7.02
CA CYS A 354 -3.11 10.97 -8.42
C CYS A 354 -2.27 9.94 -9.18
N MET A 355 -2.47 9.82 -10.49
CA MET A 355 -1.73 8.83 -11.29
C MET A 355 -0.21 9.11 -11.40
N GLU A 356 0.28 10.24 -10.90
CA GLU A 356 1.68 10.68 -11.04
C GLU A 356 2.33 11.22 -9.77
N ALA A 357 1.55 11.53 -8.74
CA ALA A 357 2.06 12.19 -7.55
C ALA A 357 1.26 11.79 -6.31
N LEU A 358 2.00 11.64 -5.22
CA LEU A 358 1.51 11.52 -3.85
C LEU A 358 1.94 12.78 -3.10
N ARG A 359 1.02 13.42 -2.37
CA ARG A 359 1.26 14.65 -1.59
C ARG A 359 0.52 14.57 -0.26
N CYS A 360 0.97 15.32 0.73
CA CYS A 360 0.27 15.55 1.99
C CYS A 360 0.33 17.05 2.32
N GLU A 361 -0.56 17.55 3.19
CA GLU A 361 -0.57 18.97 3.56
C GLU A 361 0.77 19.39 4.18
N CYS A 362 1.35 18.50 4.96
CA CYS A 362 2.55 18.76 5.74
C CYS A 362 3.82 18.79 4.88
N GLY A 363 3.74 18.35 3.62
CA GLY A 363 4.80 18.38 2.62
C GLY A 363 5.85 17.28 2.75
N CYS A 364 5.69 16.33 3.67
CA CYS A 364 6.72 15.35 4.06
C CYS A 364 6.42 13.88 3.71
N ILE A 365 5.42 13.62 2.85
CA ILE A 365 5.10 12.26 2.41
C ILE A 365 6.01 11.87 1.24
N ARG A 366 6.91 10.92 1.48
CA ARG A 366 7.69 10.27 0.42
C ARG A 366 6.94 9.04 -0.10
N SER A 367 6.82 8.91 -1.42
CA SER A 367 6.62 7.61 -2.08
C SER A 367 7.98 7.11 -2.60
N LEU A 368 8.30 5.83 -2.31
CA LEU A 368 9.06 4.85 -3.12
C LEU A 368 10.28 4.08 -2.54
N TRP A 369 10.92 4.41 -1.42
CA TRP A 369 12.16 3.67 -1.05
C TRP A 369 12.40 3.41 0.44
N SER A 370 11.35 3.02 1.17
CA SER A 370 11.54 2.30 2.44
C SER A 370 10.67 1.04 2.41
N PRO A 371 11.24 -0.17 2.62
CA PRO A 371 10.46 -1.39 2.72
C PRO A 371 9.34 -1.19 3.74
N GLY A 372 8.11 -1.35 3.28
CA GLY A 372 6.91 -1.27 4.11
C GLY A 372 6.42 0.12 4.48
N HIS A 373 6.64 1.18 3.68
CA HIS A 373 6.00 2.49 3.88
C HIS A 373 5.34 3.04 2.60
N VAL A 374 4.02 2.92 2.57
CA VAL A 374 2.94 3.84 2.12
C VAL A 374 1.83 3.01 1.42
N PRO A 375 0.61 2.90 1.97
CA PRO A 375 -0.51 2.23 1.30
C PRO A 375 -1.11 3.05 0.12
N PHE A 376 -0.44 4.12 -0.31
CA PHE A 376 -0.97 5.16 -1.22
C PHE A 376 -0.17 5.30 -2.52
N ASP A 377 0.69 4.34 -2.90
CA ASP A 377 1.32 4.33 -4.23
C ASP A 377 0.51 3.52 -5.24
N LYS A 378 0.18 4.09 -6.41
CA LYS A 378 -0.46 3.36 -7.53
C LYS A 378 0.56 2.53 -8.30
N ASP A 379 1.52 1.92 -7.62
CA ASP A 379 2.76 1.39 -8.19
C ASP A 379 2.56 0.67 -9.54
N LEU A 380 1.56 -0.22 -9.64
CA LEU A 380 1.22 -0.91 -10.88
C LEU A 380 0.55 -0.02 -11.95
N LEU A 381 -0.39 0.84 -11.55
CA LEU A 381 -1.26 1.61 -12.46
C LEU A 381 -0.82 3.06 -12.68
N SER A 382 0.28 3.50 -12.05
CA SER A 382 0.77 4.87 -12.20
C SER A 382 1.05 5.20 -13.67
N ALA A 383 0.77 6.44 -14.06
CA ALA A 383 0.93 6.88 -15.43
C ALA A 383 2.39 6.87 -15.88
N GLY A 384 3.35 7.04 -14.95
CA GLY A 384 4.77 6.90 -15.23
C GLY A 384 5.15 5.47 -15.63
N VAL A 385 4.62 4.48 -14.90
CA VAL A 385 4.86 3.06 -15.18
C VAL A 385 4.21 2.66 -16.49
N LEU A 386 2.89 2.87 -16.65
CA LEU A 386 2.17 2.41 -17.84
C LEU A 386 2.63 3.12 -19.12
N ARG A 387 2.97 4.41 -19.08
CA ARG A 387 3.48 5.13 -20.27
C ARG A 387 4.94 4.82 -20.58
N GLY A 388 5.69 4.34 -19.59
CA GLY A 388 7.04 3.81 -19.80
C GLY A 388 7.07 2.51 -20.62
N ALA A 389 5.91 1.99 -21.05
CA ALA A 389 5.76 0.71 -21.75
C ALA A 389 6.53 -0.41 -21.01
N PRO A 390 6.12 -0.72 -19.77
CA PRO A 390 6.88 -1.58 -18.89
C PRO A 390 7.02 -2.97 -19.51
N SER A 391 8.16 -3.61 -19.26
CA SER A 391 8.35 -4.99 -19.70
C SER A 391 7.32 -5.90 -19.03
N ARG A 392 6.97 -7.02 -19.69
CA ARG A 392 6.07 -8.03 -19.11
C ARG A 392 6.54 -8.51 -17.73
N ALA A 393 7.86 -8.63 -17.54
CA ALA A 393 8.45 -9.02 -16.26
C ALA A 393 8.17 -7.96 -15.16
N ALA A 394 8.35 -6.68 -15.47
CA ALA A 394 8.08 -5.59 -14.53
C ALA A 394 6.59 -5.48 -14.15
N VAL A 395 5.70 -5.72 -15.11
CA VAL A 395 4.24 -5.76 -14.85
C VAL A 395 3.90 -6.91 -13.91
N ARG A 396 4.49 -8.09 -14.13
CA ARG A 396 4.27 -9.27 -13.31
C ARG A 396 4.80 -9.11 -11.88
N GLU A 397 5.99 -8.55 -11.70
CA GLU A 397 6.52 -8.19 -10.38
C GLU A 397 5.58 -7.22 -9.64
N ARG A 398 5.13 -6.16 -10.31
CA ARG A 398 4.16 -5.20 -9.73
C ARG A 398 2.81 -5.85 -9.44
N TRP A 399 2.36 -6.78 -10.29
CA TRP A 399 1.13 -7.55 -10.07
C TRP A 399 1.23 -8.44 -8.84
N ARG A 400 2.37 -9.13 -8.66
CA ARG A 400 2.64 -9.94 -7.46
C ARG A 400 2.62 -9.10 -6.20
N ARG A 401 3.27 -7.92 -6.19
CA ARG A 401 3.18 -6.97 -5.06
C ARG A 401 1.74 -6.52 -4.79
N LEU A 402 0.97 -6.22 -5.83
CA LEU A 402 -0.47 -5.91 -5.68
C LEU A 402 -1.24 -7.08 -5.08
N VAL A 403 -1.00 -8.32 -5.53
CA VAL A 403 -1.63 -9.52 -4.98
C VAL A 403 -1.28 -9.71 -3.50
N GLN A 404 -0.03 -9.51 -3.11
CA GLN A 404 0.40 -9.57 -1.70
C GLN A 404 -0.36 -8.52 -0.87
N GLU A 405 -0.42 -7.27 -1.34
CA GLU A 405 -1.17 -6.20 -0.68
C GLU A 405 -2.67 -6.45 -0.61
N TYR A 406 -3.26 -7.00 -1.66
CA TYR A 406 -4.70 -7.28 -1.78
C TYR A 406 -5.13 -8.47 -0.92
N SER A 407 -4.31 -9.52 -0.87
CA SER A 407 -4.67 -10.80 -0.24
C SER A 407 -4.93 -10.68 1.27
N ARG A 408 -4.28 -9.71 1.94
CA ARG A 408 -4.47 -9.35 3.35
C ARG A 408 -5.69 -8.45 3.64
N LEU A 409 -6.37 -7.96 2.60
CA LEU A 409 -7.53 -7.07 2.75
C LEU A 409 -8.81 -7.87 3.03
N GLU A 410 -9.75 -7.21 3.69
CA GLU A 410 -11.02 -7.75 4.15
C GLU A 410 -12.08 -7.67 3.04
N LEU A 411 -12.78 -8.77 2.80
CA LEU A 411 -14.01 -8.82 2.01
C LEU A 411 -15.18 -9.25 2.91
N SER A 412 -16.37 -8.75 2.60
CA SER A 412 -17.60 -9.21 3.25
C SER A 412 -18.12 -10.52 2.66
N LEU A 413 -17.82 -10.79 1.38
CA LEU A 413 -18.27 -11.96 0.64
C LEU A 413 -17.09 -12.61 -0.09
N ASP A 414 -16.98 -13.94 0.03
CA ASP A 414 -15.87 -14.70 -0.57
C ASP A 414 -15.85 -14.61 -2.10
N ARG A 415 -17.02 -14.61 -2.72
CA ARG A 415 -17.17 -14.52 -4.19
C ARG A 415 -16.57 -13.25 -4.78
N ASP A 416 -16.39 -12.20 -3.97
CA ASP A 416 -15.82 -10.93 -4.42
C ASP A 416 -14.29 -10.99 -4.55
N ARG A 417 -13.64 -12.10 -4.16
CA ARG A 417 -12.17 -12.25 -4.14
C ARG A 417 -11.48 -11.96 -5.48
N LEU A 418 -12.08 -12.34 -6.61
CA LEU A 418 -11.55 -11.99 -7.95
C LEU A 418 -12.19 -10.72 -8.52
N PRO A 419 -13.53 -10.52 -8.46
CA PRO A 419 -14.17 -9.29 -8.94
C PRO A 419 -13.58 -7.99 -8.38
N ALA A 420 -13.20 -7.96 -7.11
CA ALA A 420 -12.68 -6.75 -6.47
C ALA A 420 -11.27 -6.33 -6.93
N VAL A 421 -10.57 -7.17 -7.71
CA VAL A 421 -9.29 -6.83 -8.36
C VAL A 421 -9.36 -6.85 -9.90
N ALA A 422 -10.50 -7.23 -10.46
CA ALA A 422 -10.72 -7.43 -11.90
C ALA A 422 -10.45 -6.16 -12.73
N GLY A 423 -10.80 -4.99 -12.22
CA GLY A 423 -10.57 -3.71 -12.89
C GLY A 423 -9.09 -3.37 -13.01
N ALA A 424 -8.28 -3.68 -11.99
CA ALA A 424 -6.83 -3.52 -12.05
C ALA A 424 -6.24 -4.49 -13.09
N ALA A 425 -6.67 -5.75 -13.08
CA ALA A 425 -6.25 -6.77 -14.06
C ALA A 425 -6.56 -6.32 -15.50
N ARG A 426 -7.80 -5.85 -15.76
CA ARG A 426 -8.21 -5.30 -17.06
C ARG A 426 -7.29 -4.19 -17.54
N ARG A 427 -6.84 -3.31 -16.63
CA ARG A 427 -6.02 -2.15 -16.99
C ARG A 427 -4.60 -2.51 -17.41
N VAL A 428 -4.06 -3.61 -16.89
CA VAL A 428 -2.69 -4.07 -17.18
C VAL A 428 -2.60 -5.20 -18.19
N LYS A 429 -3.74 -5.79 -18.57
CA LYS A 429 -3.86 -6.91 -19.51
C LYS A 429 -2.93 -6.78 -20.71
N ASP A 430 -2.97 -5.66 -21.42
CA ASP A 430 -2.19 -5.45 -22.64
C ASP A 430 -0.68 -5.43 -22.38
N PHE A 431 -0.26 -4.95 -21.21
CA PHE A 431 1.14 -4.95 -20.77
C PHE A 431 1.59 -6.30 -20.23
N ALA A 432 0.67 -7.09 -19.69
CA ALA A 432 0.90 -8.44 -19.19
C ALA A 432 0.97 -9.51 -20.31
N GLY A 433 0.73 -9.13 -21.57
CA GLY A 433 0.80 -10.03 -22.73
C GLY A 433 -0.49 -10.14 -23.54
N GLY A 434 -1.52 -9.39 -23.16
CA GLY A 434 -2.74 -9.16 -23.94
C GLY A 434 -3.83 -10.21 -23.76
N ARG A 435 -3.52 -11.48 -23.50
CA ARG A 435 -4.53 -12.54 -23.23
C ARG A 435 -4.01 -13.53 -22.19
N GLY A 436 -4.93 -14.18 -21.49
CA GLY A 436 -4.60 -15.30 -20.61
C GLY A 436 -4.54 -14.90 -19.14
N TYR A 437 -5.51 -14.10 -18.69
CA TYR A 437 -5.77 -14.00 -17.25
C TYR A 437 -6.40 -15.31 -16.76
N LEU A 438 -5.92 -15.83 -15.63
CA LEU A 438 -6.25 -17.15 -15.10
C LEU A 438 -6.47 -17.03 -13.60
N ALA A 439 -7.72 -16.75 -13.20
CA ALA A 439 -8.14 -16.67 -11.80
C ALA A 439 -7.15 -15.91 -10.89
N GLY A 440 -6.75 -14.69 -11.26
CA GLY A 440 -5.78 -13.89 -10.48
C GLY A 440 -4.33 -14.00 -10.94
N LEU A 441 -4.00 -14.89 -11.88
CA LEU A 441 -2.67 -15.12 -12.43
C LEU A 441 -2.58 -14.80 -13.92
N TRP A 442 -1.36 -14.74 -14.47
CA TRP A 442 -1.14 -14.56 -15.90
C TRP A 442 -0.56 -15.82 -16.52
N ARG A 443 -1.11 -16.25 -17.66
CA ARG A 443 -0.61 -17.41 -18.43
C ARG A 443 0.87 -17.24 -18.77
N ASP A 444 1.25 -16.04 -19.20
CA ASP A 444 2.63 -15.69 -19.45
C ASP A 444 3.36 -15.60 -18.10
N GLY A 445 4.29 -16.54 -17.84
CA GLY A 445 5.02 -16.64 -16.57
C GLY A 445 4.24 -17.32 -15.44
N LEU A 446 3.23 -18.13 -15.79
CA LEU A 446 2.42 -18.88 -14.83
C LEU A 446 3.27 -19.76 -13.89
N MET A 447 4.38 -20.34 -14.37
CA MET A 447 5.28 -21.16 -13.54
C MET A 447 5.77 -20.39 -12.30
N GLY A 448 6.27 -19.16 -12.48
CA GLY A 448 6.65 -18.30 -11.36
C GLY A 448 5.47 -17.77 -10.54
N ASP A 449 4.33 -17.51 -11.18
CA ASP A 449 3.12 -17.01 -10.52
C ASP A 449 2.46 -18.06 -9.60
N LEU A 450 2.70 -19.35 -9.86
CA LEU A 450 2.31 -20.48 -9.00
C LEU A 450 3.18 -20.62 -7.74
N LEU A 451 4.24 -19.84 -7.58
CA LEU A 451 5.18 -19.93 -6.44
C LEU A 451 4.77 -19.05 -5.25
N TRP A 452 3.53 -18.56 -5.22
CA TRP A 452 3.00 -17.88 -4.03
C TRP A 452 3.00 -18.83 -2.84
N GLU A 453 3.04 -18.29 -1.63
CA GLU A 453 2.86 -19.04 -0.39
C GLU A 453 2.07 -18.21 0.62
N ARG A 454 1.49 -18.83 1.64
CA ARG A 454 0.85 -18.04 2.71
C ARG A 454 1.89 -17.44 3.64
N LYS A 455 1.58 -16.30 4.24
CA LYS A 455 2.31 -15.78 5.40
C LYS A 455 1.97 -16.59 6.66
N GLY A 456 2.95 -16.78 7.55
CA GLY A 456 2.84 -17.59 8.77
C GLY A 456 1.76 -17.14 9.76
N ASP A 457 1.34 -18.07 10.61
CA ASP A 457 0.59 -17.91 11.89
C ASP A 457 -0.84 -17.33 11.90
N GLY A 458 -1.52 -17.24 10.75
CA GLY A 458 -2.94 -16.82 10.67
C GLY A 458 -3.93 -17.96 10.44
N ALA A 459 -5.19 -17.76 10.84
CA ALA A 459 -6.29 -18.67 10.48
C ALA A 459 -6.50 -18.69 8.97
N THR A 460 -6.51 -19.87 8.36
CA THR A 460 -6.66 -20.06 6.93
C THR A 460 -8.00 -20.73 6.57
N ARG A 461 -8.57 -20.33 5.44
CA ARG A 461 -9.77 -20.99 4.88
C ARG A 461 -9.66 -21.08 3.38
N ARG A 462 -9.81 -22.29 2.85
CA ARG A 462 -9.89 -22.52 1.40
C ARG A 462 -11.29 -22.16 0.91
N LEU A 463 -11.37 -21.42 -0.19
CA LEU A 463 -12.61 -20.98 -0.82
C LEU A 463 -13.03 -21.98 -1.90
N GLU A 464 -14.31 -22.35 -1.90
CA GLU A 464 -14.88 -23.23 -2.92
C GLU A 464 -15.07 -22.50 -4.25
N GLY A 465 -15.02 -23.25 -5.36
CA GLY A 465 -15.22 -22.70 -6.72
C GLY A 465 -14.01 -21.98 -7.31
N ILE A 466 -12.95 -21.71 -6.53
CA ILE A 466 -11.71 -21.13 -7.05
C ILE A 466 -10.64 -22.24 -7.18
N PRO A 467 -9.93 -22.33 -8.33
CA PRO A 467 -8.92 -23.37 -8.54
C PRO A 467 -7.82 -23.36 -7.48
N SER A 468 -7.43 -24.55 -7.02
CA SER A 468 -6.51 -24.74 -5.88
C SER A 468 -5.14 -24.06 -6.07
N TRP A 469 -4.71 -23.91 -7.32
CA TRP A 469 -3.45 -23.31 -7.73
C TRP A 469 -3.46 -21.78 -7.75
N SER A 470 -4.63 -21.16 -7.71
CA SER A 470 -4.77 -19.71 -7.60
C SER A 470 -4.58 -19.26 -6.15
N TRP A 471 -3.86 -18.16 -5.95
CA TRP A 471 -3.75 -17.49 -4.64
C TRP A 471 -5.11 -17.07 -4.10
N ALA A 472 -6.08 -16.81 -4.98
CA ALA A 472 -7.42 -16.37 -4.60
C ALA A 472 -8.22 -17.50 -3.93
N SER A 473 -7.81 -18.76 -4.10
CA SER A 473 -8.45 -19.91 -3.45
C SER A 473 -8.22 -19.95 -1.94
N LEU A 474 -7.32 -19.14 -1.41
CA LEU A 474 -7.00 -19.11 0.01
C LEU A 474 -7.35 -17.76 0.63
N TRP A 475 -8.09 -17.81 1.73
CA TRP A 475 -8.30 -16.68 2.61
C TRP A 475 -7.12 -16.52 3.58
N ALA A 476 -6.04 -15.96 3.06
CA ALA A 476 -4.83 -15.62 3.82
C ALA A 476 -4.05 -14.51 3.10
N GLU A 477 -3.15 -13.83 3.82
CA GLU A 477 -2.09 -13.04 3.19
C GLU A 477 -1.14 -14.00 2.46
N VAL A 478 -0.91 -13.75 1.17
CA VAL A 478 0.05 -14.50 0.35
C VAL A 478 1.28 -13.67 0.10
N LEU A 479 2.41 -14.34 -0.12
CA LEU A 479 3.72 -13.76 -0.36
C LEU A 479 4.33 -14.31 -1.64
N TYR A 480 5.14 -13.47 -2.30
CA TYR A 480 6.06 -13.87 -3.35
C TYR A 480 7.47 -13.49 -2.92
N ASP A 481 8.41 -14.41 -3.07
CA ASP A 481 9.82 -14.14 -2.82
C ASP A 481 10.44 -13.45 -4.04
N GLU A 482 10.62 -12.14 -3.92
CA GLU A 482 11.19 -11.28 -4.97
C GLU A 482 12.70 -11.04 -4.77
N ALA A 483 13.31 -11.60 -3.73
CA ALA A 483 14.73 -11.37 -3.39
C ALA A 483 15.70 -12.27 -4.19
N MET A 484 15.18 -13.28 -4.89
CA MET A 484 15.99 -14.28 -5.61
C MET A 484 15.64 -14.34 -7.10
N ALA A 485 16.67 -14.53 -7.93
CA ALA A 485 16.45 -14.80 -9.35
C ALA A 485 15.84 -16.20 -9.51
N THR A 486 14.70 -16.31 -10.19
CA THR A 486 13.98 -17.58 -10.35
C THR A 486 14.20 -18.14 -11.76
N GLU A 487 14.74 -19.35 -11.84
CA GLU A 487 14.84 -20.17 -13.05
C GLU A 487 13.71 -21.21 -13.04
N GLU A 488 12.83 -21.16 -14.03
CA GLU A 488 11.70 -22.09 -14.16
C GLU A 488 12.20 -23.46 -14.67
N LEU A 489 11.85 -24.54 -13.98
CA LEU A 489 12.33 -25.91 -14.27
C LEU A 489 11.28 -26.81 -14.92
N GLY A 490 10.14 -26.24 -15.31
CA GLY A 490 9.03 -26.96 -15.93
C GLY A 490 8.33 -26.13 -17.00
N VAL A 491 7.36 -26.75 -17.67
CA VAL A 491 6.63 -26.14 -18.78
C VAL A 491 5.13 -26.25 -18.54
N VAL A 492 4.41 -25.15 -18.75
CA VAL A 492 2.94 -25.17 -18.80
C VAL A 492 2.51 -25.71 -20.16
N LEU A 493 1.92 -26.90 -20.16
CA LEU A 493 1.38 -27.54 -21.36
C LEU A 493 0.00 -26.96 -21.71
N GLU A 494 -0.81 -26.72 -20.68
CA GLU A 494 -2.17 -26.22 -20.82
C GLU A 494 -2.61 -25.53 -19.53
N ALA A 495 -3.49 -24.53 -19.64
CA ALA A 495 -4.09 -23.88 -18.48
C ALA A 495 -5.44 -23.31 -18.88
N SER A 496 -6.45 -23.41 -18.02
CA SER A 496 -7.79 -22.90 -18.28
C SER A 496 -8.51 -22.54 -16.98
N CYS A 497 -9.47 -21.62 -17.08
CA CYS A 497 -10.41 -21.30 -16.00
C CYS A 497 -11.82 -21.48 -16.53
N ASP A 498 -12.68 -22.06 -15.70
CA ASP A 498 -14.10 -22.16 -15.97
C ASP A 498 -14.75 -20.89 -15.42
N LEU A 499 -14.99 -19.93 -16.31
CA LEU A 499 -15.59 -18.65 -15.97
C LEU A 499 -17.05 -18.86 -15.57
N LEU A 500 -17.52 -18.16 -14.54
CA LEU A 500 -18.95 -18.13 -14.23
C LEU A 500 -19.74 -17.48 -15.37
N ARG A 501 -19.10 -16.59 -16.14
CA ARG A 501 -19.64 -15.96 -17.34
C ARG A 501 -18.56 -15.82 -18.41
N ASP A 502 -18.87 -16.27 -19.62
CA ASP A 502 -17.94 -16.21 -20.76
C ASP A 502 -17.57 -14.77 -21.17
N ASP A 503 -18.37 -13.76 -20.78
CA ASP A 503 -18.14 -12.35 -21.09
C ASP A 503 -17.31 -11.58 -20.05
N ASP A 504 -16.90 -12.21 -18.93
CA ASP A 504 -16.09 -11.60 -17.89
C ASP A 504 -14.84 -12.44 -17.55
N GLU A 505 -13.81 -12.32 -18.39
CA GLU A 505 -12.51 -13.00 -18.24
C GLU A 505 -11.84 -12.75 -16.86
N PHE A 506 -12.17 -11.64 -16.18
CA PHE A 506 -11.50 -11.21 -14.96
C PHE A 506 -12.33 -11.42 -13.69
N GLY A 507 -13.57 -11.89 -13.84
CA GLY A 507 -14.55 -11.99 -12.77
C GLY A 507 -14.50 -13.31 -12.01
N GLU A 508 -15.68 -13.75 -11.59
CA GLU A 508 -15.87 -15.00 -10.86
C GLU A 508 -15.56 -16.23 -11.73
N VAL A 509 -14.97 -17.24 -11.09
CA VAL A 509 -14.71 -18.56 -11.67
C VAL A 509 -15.42 -19.62 -10.84
N HIS A 510 -15.67 -20.79 -11.42
CA HIS A 510 -16.20 -21.96 -10.70
C HIS A 510 -15.29 -23.20 -10.84
N GLY A 511 -14.12 -23.05 -11.45
CA GLY A 511 -13.19 -24.14 -11.74
C GLY A 511 -12.03 -23.70 -12.62
N GLY A 512 -11.12 -24.63 -12.90
CA GLY A 512 -9.95 -24.40 -13.73
C GLY A 512 -8.87 -25.43 -13.49
N THR A 513 -8.07 -25.70 -14.53
CA THR A 513 -7.01 -26.72 -14.50
C THR A 513 -5.72 -26.15 -15.08
N VAL A 514 -4.60 -26.58 -14.54
CA VAL A 514 -3.27 -26.34 -15.13
C VAL A 514 -2.56 -27.67 -15.33
N ARG A 515 -2.08 -27.91 -16.55
CA ARG A 515 -1.33 -29.10 -16.92
C ARG A 515 0.14 -28.74 -17.10
N LEU A 516 1.00 -29.35 -16.29
CA LEU A 516 2.42 -29.06 -16.19
C LEU A 516 3.25 -30.25 -16.65
N SER A 517 4.36 -29.99 -17.34
CA SER A 517 5.45 -30.95 -17.56
C SER A 517 6.58 -30.62 -16.59
N VAL A 518 6.79 -31.47 -15.58
CA VAL A 518 7.67 -31.21 -14.44
C VAL A 518 8.30 -32.51 -13.94
N LEU A 519 9.44 -32.38 -13.25
CA LEU A 519 9.96 -33.48 -12.44
C LEU A 519 9.13 -33.59 -11.16
N THR A 520 8.79 -34.82 -10.77
CA THR A 520 8.04 -35.08 -9.54
C THR A 520 8.88 -35.77 -8.49
N GLY A 521 8.56 -35.51 -7.23
CA GLY A 521 9.09 -36.21 -6.05
C GLY A 521 7.99 -36.53 -5.07
N THR A 522 8.37 -36.94 -3.87
CA THR A 522 7.46 -37.19 -2.77
C THR A 522 7.97 -36.53 -1.50
N VAL A 523 7.15 -35.77 -0.80
CA VAL A 523 7.49 -35.23 0.53
C VAL A 523 6.78 -36.04 1.61
N SER A 524 7.56 -36.55 2.56
CA SER A 524 7.07 -37.30 3.72
C SER A 524 7.20 -36.45 4.98
N ILE A 525 6.14 -36.39 5.78
CA ILE A 525 6.09 -35.67 7.06
C ILE A 525 5.87 -36.70 8.16
N ARG A 526 6.89 -36.91 8.98
CA ARG A 526 6.83 -37.82 10.13
C ARG A 526 6.63 -37.03 11.42
N ARG A 527 5.60 -37.38 12.17
CA ARG A 527 5.28 -36.73 13.45
C ARG A 527 5.61 -37.67 14.61
N PRO A 528 6.64 -37.35 15.40
CA PRO A 528 6.99 -38.18 16.55
C PRO A 528 5.83 -38.23 17.57
N PRO A 529 5.58 -39.38 18.21
CA PRO A 529 4.54 -39.50 19.23
C PRO A 529 4.81 -38.66 20.49
N ASP A 530 6.07 -38.29 20.74
CA ASP A 530 6.53 -37.69 21.99
C ASP A 530 6.42 -36.14 22.03
N GLY A 531 5.77 -35.53 21.04
CA GLY A 531 5.60 -34.07 20.96
C GLY A 531 6.79 -33.31 20.39
N ASP A 532 7.80 -34.02 19.88
CA ASP A 532 8.91 -33.44 19.10
C ASP A 532 8.41 -32.82 17.78
N LEU A 533 9.22 -31.91 17.24
CA LEU A 533 8.95 -31.23 15.97
C LEU A 533 8.80 -32.25 14.82
N PRO A 534 7.84 -32.03 13.90
CA PRO A 534 7.66 -32.89 12.74
C PRO A 534 8.95 -32.91 11.90
N SER A 535 9.34 -34.06 11.39
CA SER A 535 10.45 -34.16 10.43
C SER A 535 9.91 -34.21 9.00
N VAL A 536 10.41 -33.32 8.15
CA VAL A 536 10.08 -33.25 6.73
C VAL A 536 11.23 -33.86 5.91
N SER A 537 10.90 -34.69 4.93
CA SER A 537 11.91 -35.27 4.02
C SER A 537 11.39 -35.32 2.58
N LEU A 538 12.21 -34.85 1.64
CA LEU A 538 11.97 -34.89 0.21
C LEU A 538 12.64 -36.11 -0.42
N HIS A 539 11.89 -36.90 -1.17
CA HIS A 539 12.35 -38.06 -1.93
C HIS A 539 12.20 -37.75 -3.42
N ALA A 540 13.30 -37.49 -4.10
CA ALA A 540 13.30 -37.15 -5.53
C ALA A 540 14.57 -37.64 -6.19
N GLY A 541 14.46 -38.16 -7.42
CA GLY A 541 15.61 -38.63 -8.19
C GLY A 541 16.49 -39.59 -7.40
N GLY A 542 15.90 -40.62 -6.78
CA GLY A 542 16.65 -41.64 -6.02
C GLY A 542 17.30 -41.15 -4.72
N THR A 543 17.23 -39.86 -4.41
CA THR A 543 17.81 -39.26 -3.19
C THR A 543 16.72 -38.90 -2.18
N SER A 544 17.06 -38.99 -0.89
CA SER A 544 16.23 -38.53 0.22
C SER A 544 16.97 -37.41 0.95
N ARG A 545 16.33 -36.24 1.09
CA ARG A 545 16.90 -35.06 1.77
C ARG A 545 16.01 -34.64 2.94
N ARG A 546 16.62 -34.33 4.09
CA ARG A 546 15.89 -33.77 5.23
C ARG A 546 15.74 -32.26 5.05
N CYS A 547 14.55 -31.75 5.32
CA CYS A 547 14.22 -30.31 5.22
C CYS A 547 14.06 -29.73 6.64
N GLY A 548 14.30 -28.43 6.78
CA GLY A 548 13.95 -27.68 7.98
C GLY A 548 12.44 -27.48 8.12
N ASP A 549 11.98 -27.10 9.31
CA ASP A 549 10.55 -26.93 9.57
C ASP A 549 9.96 -25.71 8.84
N GLU A 550 10.77 -24.68 8.60
CA GLU A 550 10.39 -23.47 7.86
C GLU A 550 10.39 -23.66 6.34
N ASP A 551 10.91 -24.79 5.85
CA ASP A 551 11.02 -25.09 4.43
C ASP A 551 9.67 -25.47 3.80
N LEU A 552 8.77 -26.06 4.59
CA LEU A 552 7.45 -26.50 4.15
C LEU A 552 6.36 -25.56 4.65
N VAL A 553 5.70 -24.87 3.71
CA VAL A 553 4.55 -24.02 4.00
C VAL A 553 3.30 -24.63 3.39
N LEU A 554 2.45 -25.20 4.25
CA LEU A 554 1.14 -25.73 3.85
C LEU A 554 0.12 -24.60 3.75
N ASP A 555 -0.75 -24.66 2.75
CA ASP A 555 -1.78 -23.66 2.52
C ASP A 555 -2.87 -23.63 3.62
N GLY A 556 -3.05 -24.72 4.39
CA GLY A 556 -4.08 -24.86 5.43
C GLY A 556 -3.54 -25.22 6.82
N ASP A 557 -4.26 -24.84 7.88
CA ASP A 557 -3.77 -24.92 9.27
C ASP A 557 -3.71 -26.32 9.89
N GLY A 558 -4.30 -27.35 9.28
CA GLY A 558 -4.49 -28.57 10.07
C GLY A 558 -5.07 -29.82 9.43
N GLN A 559 -5.01 -30.01 8.11
CA GLN A 559 -5.44 -31.28 7.49
C GLN A 559 -4.30 -32.24 7.20
N LEU A 560 -3.37 -32.35 8.14
CA LEU A 560 -2.54 -33.53 8.27
C LEU A 560 -2.78 -34.17 9.62
N SER A 561 -4.01 -34.55 9.90
CA SER A 561 -4.39 -35.18 11.17
C SER A 561 -3.93 -36.63 11.30
N GLY A 562 -3.19 -37.18 10.34
CA GLY A 562 -2.65 -38.54 10.36
C GLY A 562 -1.21 -38.59 10.90
N ALA A 563 -0.88 -39.67 11.61
CA ALA A 563 0.51 -40.09 11.77
C ALA A 563 1.07 -40.42 10.38
N ASP A 564 2.24 -39.89 10.05
CA ASP A 564 2.98 -40.09 8.80
C ASP A 564 2.19 -39.83 7.51
N SER A 565 2.36 -38.64 6.95
CA SER A 565 1.71 -38.24 5.69
C SER A 565 2.72 -38.13 4.55
N SER A 566 2.30 -38.51 3.34
CA SER A 566 3.12 -38.47 2.13
C SER A 566 2.37 -37.75 1.01
N PHE A 567 3.05 -36.86 0.31
CA PHE A 567 2.46 -36.04 -0.75
C PHE A 567 3.30 -36.09 -2.02
N LEU A 568 2.63 -35.98 -3.17
CA LEU A 568 3.31 -35.70 -4.43
C LEU A 568 3.86 -34.27 -4.37
N CYS A 569 5.05 -34.05 -4.91
CA CYS A 569 5.54 -32.71 -5.16
C CYS A 569 6.05 -32.55 -6.59
N ALA A 570 5.90 -31.34 -7.13
CA ALA A 570 6.32 -30.98 -8.49
C ALA A 570 7.47 -29.96 -8.40
N LYS A 571 8.61 -30.23 -9.03
CA LYS A 571 9.76 -29.32 -9.08
C LYS A 571 9.45 -28.16 -10.01
N MET A 572 9.26 -26.97 -9.46
CA MET A 572 8.79 -25.82 -10.22
C MET A 572 9.93 -24.90 -10.66
N ALA A 573 10.87 -24.62 -9.75
CA ALA A 573 11.90 -23.63 -9.99
C ALA A 573 13.18 -23.84 -9.18
N LEU A 574 14.25 -23.20 -9.63
CA LEU A 574 15.50 -22.97 -8.92
C LEU A 574 15.62 -21.48 -8.62
N ARG A 575 15.67 -21.10 -7.36
CA ARG A 575 15.94 -19.73 -6.91
C ARG A 575 17.41 -19.58 -6.62
N ARG A 576 18.05 -18.56 -7.20
CA ARG A 576 19.47 -18.25 -6.97
C ARG A 576 19.62 -16.94 -6.22
N SER A 577 20.43 -16.96 -5.16
CA SER A 577 20.70 -15.76 -4.36
C SER A 577 21.57 -14.79 -5.15
N VAL A 578 21.12 -13.54 -5.24
CA VAL A 578 21.87 -12.48 -5.94
C VAL A 578 23.05 -11.98 -5.11
N TYR A 579 23.03 -12.19 -3.78
CA TYR A 579 23.96 -11.58 -2.83
C TYR A 579 24.88 -12.56 -2.10
N ARG A 580 24.59 -13.87 -2.08
CA ARG A 580 25.44 -14.88 -1.42
C ARG A 580 25.69 -16.08 -2.32
N THR A 581 26.97 -16.42 -2.50
CA THR A 581 27.39 -17.70 -3.08
C THR A 581 27.09 -18.83 -2.08
N GLY A 582 26.18 -19.75 -2.41
CA GLY A 582 25.87 -20.95 -1.61
C GLY A 582 24.49 -21.02 -0.95
N SER A 583 23.46 -20.37 -1.52
CA SER A 583 22.08 -20.40 -0.99
C SER A 583 21.06 -20.51 -2.14
N ASP A 584 21.35 -21.38 -3.12
CA ASP A 584 20.38 -21.68 -4.17
C ASP A 584 19.33 -22.63 -3.58
N GLN A 585 18.06 -22.43 -3.96
CA GLN A 585 16.94 -23.17 -3.43
C GLN A 585 16.10 -23.79 -4.55
N GLU A 586 15.82 -25.08 -4.43
CA GLU A 586 14.80 -25.74 -5.24
C GLU A 586 13.42 -25.48 -4.63
N VAL A 587 12.46 -25.10 -5.47
CA VAL A 587 11.09 -24.82 -5.06
C VAL A 587 10.15 -25.87 -5.65
N TRP A 588 9.36 -26.48 -4.78
CA TRP A 588 8.48 -27.58 -5.10
C TRP A 588 7.03 -27.24 -4.72
N LEU A 589 6.09 -27.49 -5.62
CA LEU A 589 4.67 -27.40 -5.32
C LEU A 589 4.23 -28.70 -4.64
N VAL A 590 3.54 -28.61 -3.50
CA VAL A 590 3.05 -29.79 -2.77
C VAL A 590 1.59 -30.05 -3.17
N LEU A 591 1.31 -31.30 -3.52
CA LEU A 591 0.09 -31.74 -4.19
C LEU A 591 -0.54 -32.93 -3.47
N THR A 592 -1.88 -32.96 -3.40
CA THR A 592 -2.65 -34.12 -2.97
C THR A 592 -3.63 -34.54 -4.06
N PRO A 593 -3.92 -35.85 -4.26
CA PRO A 593 -4.90 -36.30 -5.25
C PRO A 593 -6.29 -35.70 -4.98
N VAL A 594 -7.05 -35.48 -6.06
CA VAL A 594 -8.47 -35.15 -5.98
C VAL A 594 -9.29 -36.44 -5.99
N ASP A 595 -10.13 -36.63 -4.97
CA ASP A 595 -10.93 -37.84 -4.82
C ASP A 595 -11.81 -38.08 -6.07
N GLY A 596 -11.70 -39.28 -6.64
CA GLY A 596 -12.46 -39.69 -7.81
C GLY A 596 -11.96 -39.16 -9.16
N GLN A 597 -10.82 -38.46 -9.21
CA GLN A 597 -10.20 -37.97 -10.45
C GLN A 597 -8.76 -38.47 -10.60
N GLU A 598 -8.57 -39.50 -11.43
CA GLU A 598 -7.25 -40.07 -11.68
C GLU A 598 -6.33 -39.07 -12.40
N GLY A 599 -5.12 -38.87 -11.88
CA GLY A 599 -4.12 -37.95 -12.45
C GLY A 599 -4.39 -36.47 -12.21
N VAL A 600 -5.43 -36.12 -11.43
CA VAL A 600 -5.74 -34.74 -11.03
C VAL A 600 -5.41 -34.55 -9.56
N PHE A 601 -4.73 -33.44 -9.28
CA PHE A 601 -4.26 -33.08 -7.96
C PHE A 601 -4.79 -31.71 -7.58
N GLN A 602 -4.76 -31.40 -6.29
CA GLN A 602 -4.96 -30.05 -5.78
C GLN A 602 -3.69 -29.60 -5.04
N ARG A 603 -3.37 -28.33 -5.20
CA ARG A 603 -2.28 -27.68 -4.46
C ARG A 603 -2.62 -27.59 -2.97
N VAL A 604 -1.65 -27.95 -2.13
CA VAL A 604 -1.76 -27.88 -0.66
C VAL A 604 -0.58 -27.18 0.02
N GLY A 605 0.44 -26.73 -0.72
CA GLY A 605 1.54 -25.97 -0.15
C GLY A 605 2.74 -25.80 -1.07
N LEU A 606 3.81 -25.25 -0.51
CA LEU A 606 5.09 -25.02 -1.15
C LEU A 606 6.22 -25.58 -0.27
N LEU A 607 7.20 -26.24 -0.87
CA LEU A 607 8.40 -26.73 -0.20
C LEU A 607 9.64 -26.08 -0.83
N ARG A 608 10.54 -25.56 0.00
CA ARG A 608 11.87 -25.07 -0.38
C ARG A 608 12.93 -26.07 0.07
N THR A 609 13.99 -26.25 -0.70
CA THR A 609 15.14 -27.04 -0.26
C THR A 609 16.44 -26.42 -0.76
N ASP A 610 17.46 -26.34 0.08
CA ASP A 610 18.78 -25.88 -0.37
C ASP A 610 19.43 -26.86 -1.37
N VAL A 611 20.22 -26.31 -2.28
CA VAL A 611 20.94 -27.04 -3.33
C VAL A 611 22.30 -27.53 -2.77
N GLY A 612 22.32 -28.75 -2.22
CA GLY A 612 23.47 -29.45 -1.60
C GLY A 612 23.32 -29.50 -0.06
N ASP A 613 23.50 -30.60 0.68
CA ASP A 613 24.31 -31.81 0.50
C ASP A 613 23.46 -33.06 0.19
N ALA A 614 23.71 -33.72 -0.94
CA ALA A 614 23.22 -35.08 -1.14
C ALA A 614 24.15 -36.04 -0.38
N ASP A 615 23.60 -36.81 0.57
CA ASP A 615 24.30 -37.99 1.10
C ASP A 615 24.62 -38.91 -0.09
N GLU A 616 25.90 -39.08 -0.39
CA GLU A 616 26.40 -39.98 -1.43
C GLU A 616 26.01 -41.43 -1.10
N SER A 617 24.83 -41.86 -1.55
CA SER A 617 24.51 -43.27 -1.72
C SER A 617 23.82 -43.47 -3.07
N GLY A 618 24.55 -44.12 -3.96
CA GLY A 618 24.30 -44.13 -5.39
C GLY A 618 23.07 -44.94 -5.82
N GLY A 619 22.46 -44.44 -6.90
CA GLY A 619 21.47 -45.11 -7.73
C GLY A 619 20.95 -44.10 -8.75
N GLU A 620 21.25 -44.30 -10.03
CA GLU A 620 20.65 -43.52 -11.12
C GLU A 620 19.11 -43.61 -11.05
N PRO A 621 18.37 -42.50 -11.15
CA PRO A 621 16.92 -42.53 -11.24
C PRO A 621 16.47 -42.38 -12.70
N PRO A 622 15.32 -42.93 -13.07
CA PRO A 622 14.70 -42.63 -14.35
C PRO A 622 14.16 -41.19 -14.31
N GLU A 623 14.78 -40.27 -15.04
CA GLU A 623 14.21 -38.94 -15.32
C GLU A 623 13.08 -39.11 -16.35
N ALA A 624 11.87 -39.41 -15.87
CA ALA A 624 10.68 -39.32 -16.69
C ALA A 624 10.05 -37.94 -16.50
N GLU A 625 9.82 -37.23 -17.61
CA GLU A 625 8.94 -36.07 -17.65
C GLU A 625 7.53 -36.53 -17.25
N VAL A 626 7.00 -36.04 -16.12
CA VAL A 626 5.65 -36.40 -15.65
C VAL A 626 4.71 -35.23 -15.89
N VAL A 627 3.54 -35.56 -16.43
CA VAL A 627 2.46 -34.58 -16.61
C VAL A 627 1.60 -34.55 -15.36
N ALA A 628 1.58 -33.42 -14.66
CA ALA A 628 0.70 -33.18 -13.51
C ALA A 628 -0.46 -32.26 -13.91
N ILE A 629 -1.69 -32.60 -13.51
CA ILE A 629 -2.87 -31.72 -13.66
C ILE A 629 -3.24 -31.23 -12.27
N ILE A 630 -3.29 -29.91 -12.08
CA ILE A 630 -3.58 -29.24 -10.79
C ILE A 630 -4.79 -28.32 -10.85
#